data_AF-X0QJH9-F1
#
_entry.id   AF-X0QJH9-F1
#
_cell.length_a   1.000
_cell.length_b   1.000
_cell.length_c   1.000
_cell.angle_alpha   90.00
_cell.angle_beta   90.00
_cell.angle_gamma   90.00
#
_symmetry.space_group_name_H-M   'P 1'
#
loop_
_entity.id
_entity.type
_entity.pdbx_description
1 polymer ?
#
loop_
_entity_poly.entity_id
_entity_poly.type
_entity_poly.pdbx_seq_one_letter_code
_entity_poly.pdbx_strand_id
1 'polypeptide(L)'
;MINEAGKVRNDQDFIFFNNLKSDNGAVEHTGDNRTGEGDGDDEKIKINLASIPADVNKVAICAIIYEGQARNQNFGQVGDAYIRVVNDNGESEIARYDLSEDGSTETAMIFGELYRHSGDWKFRAVGQGFSGGLGPLAASYGVNV
;
A
#
# COMPACT_ATOMS: atom_id res chain seq x y z
N MET A 1 -5.52 -2.30 -6.54
CA MET A 1 -6.81 -1.61 -6.78
C MET A 1 -7.91 -2.65 -6.64
N ILE A 2 -9.04 -2.33 -6.00
CA ILE A 2 -10.11 -3.30 -5.76
C ILE A 2 -11.50 -2.72 -6.02
N ASN A 3 -12.41 -3.59 -6.45
CA ASN A 3 -13.82 -3.29 -6.70
C ASN A 3 -14.66 -3.28 -5.40
N GLU A 4 -15.98 -3.12 -5.52
CA GLU A 4 -16.92 -3.11 -4.37
C GLU A 4 -16.92 -4.41 -3.55
N ALA A 5 -16.60 -5.55 -4.18
CA ALA A 5 -16.48 -6.83 -3.48
C ALA A 5 -15.16 -6.95 -2.70
N GLY A 6 -14.30 -5.93 -2.72
CA GLY A 6 -13.00 -5.94 -2.08
C GLY A 6 -11.99 -6.83 -2.81
N LYS A 7 -12.17 -7.07 -4.11
CA LYS A 7 -11.29 -7.92 -4.93
C LYS A 7 -10.64 -7.14 -6.07
N VAL A 8 -9.43 -7.54 -6.45
CA VAL A 8 -8.82 -7.09 -7.71
C VAL A 8 -9.69 -7.53 -8.89
N ARG A 9 -9.70 -6.74 -9.97
CA ARG A 9 -10.47 -7.10 -11.18
C ARG A 9 -9.67 -8.07 -12.06
N ASN A 10 -8.35 -7.95 -12.01
CA ASN A 10 -7.37 -8.78 -12.69
C ASN A 10 -5.99 -8.60 -12.02
N ASP A 11 -4.97 -9.32 -12.48
CA ASP A 11 -3.62 -9.25 -11.89
C ASP A 11 -2.94 -7.88 -12.10
N GLN A 12 -3.36 -7.09 -13.09
CA GLN A 12 -2.81 -5.75 -13.36
C GLN A 12 -3.26 -4.69 -12.34
N ASP A 13 -4.31 -4.99 -11.59
CA ASP A 13 -4.72 -4.19 -10.43
C ASP A 13 -3.85 -4.45 -9.20
N PHE A 14 -2.93 -5.43 -9.25
CA PHE A 14 -1.93 -5.68 -8.23
C PHE A 14 -0.58 -5.07 -8.65
N ILE A 15 -0.27 -3.91 -8.05
CA ILE A 15 0.92 -3.10 -8.35
C ILE A 15 1.94 -3.33 -7.23
N PHE A 16 3.14 -3.76 -7.60
CA PHE A 16 4.23 -4.13 -6.70
C PHE A 16 5.58 -4.10 -7.43
N PHE A 17 6.68 -4.52 -6.80
CA PHE A 17 8.03 -4.43 -7.36
C PHE A 17 8.23 -5.09 -8.74
N ASN A 18 7.47 -6.14 -9.10
CA ASN A 18 7.52 -6.74 -10.45
C ASN A 18 6.44 -6.21 -11.42
N ASN A 19 5.49 -5.41 -10.94
CA ASN A 19 4.47 -4.75 -11.76
C ASN A 19 4.30 -3.31 -11.29
N LEU A 20 5.18 -2.42 -11.73
CA LEU A 20 5.31 -1.08 -11.15
C LEU A 20 4.16 -0.14 -11.52
N LYS A 21 3.35 -0.46 -12.53
CA LYS A 21 2.30 0.44 -13.04
C LYS A 21 1.05 -0.34 -13.37
N SER A 22 -0.11 0.21 -13.02
CA SER A 22 -1.40 -0.28 -13.53
C SER A 22 -1.51 -0.05 -15.04
N ASP A 23 -2.27 -0.90 -15.74
CA ASP A 23 -2.48 -0.82 -17.21
C ASP A 23 -2.87 0.58 -17.73
N ASN A 24 -3.68 1.31 -16.97
CA ASN A 24 -4.16 2.64 -17.32
C ASN A 24 -3.30 3.79 -16.76
N GLY A 25 -2.16 3.47 -16.13
CA GLY A 25 -1.26 4.43 -15.50
C GLY A 25 -1.83 5.18 -14.30
N ALA A 26 -2.96 4.76 -13.73
CA ALA A 26 -3.57 5.44 -12.60
C ALA A 26 -2.77 5.26 -11.30
N VAL A 27 -2.05 4.16 -11.15
CA VAL A 27 -1.16 3.87 -10.01
C VAL A 27 0.23 3.52 -10.53
N GLU A 28 1.24 4.16 -9.97
CA GLU A 28 2.66 3.93 -10.28
C GLU A 28 3.48 3.83 -8.98
N HIS A 29 4.18 2.72 -8.82
CA HIS A 29 5.22 2.52 -7.82
C HIS A 29 6.54 3.08 -8.34
N THR A 30 7.16 4.04 -7.64
CA THR A 30 8.32 4.79 -8.17
C THR A 30 9.65 4.04 -8.06
N GLY A 31 9.68 2.92 -7.34
CA GLY A 31 10.86 2.08 -7.15
C GLY A 31 10.87 1.47 -5.76
N ASP A 32 11.53 0.32 -5.63
CA ASP A 32 11.72 -0.39 -4.37
C ASP A 32 13.02 0.11 -3.71
N ASN A 33 12.90 0.69 -2.52
CA ASN A 33 14.06 1.05 -1.69
C ASN A 33 14.31 -0.10 -0.72
N ARG A 34 15.31 -0.92 -1.07
CA ARG A 34 15.60 -2.17 -0.39
C ARG A 34 16.29 -2.01 0.97
N THR A 35 16.77 -0.82 1.31
CA THR A 35 17.53 -0.58 2.54
C THR A 35 16.84 0.37 3.51
N GLY A 36 15.94 1.22 3.03
CA GLY A 36 15.40 2.33 3.83
C GLY A 36 16.46 3.37 4.20
N GLU A 37 17.60 3.39 3.49
CA GLU A 37 18.62 4.42 3.69
C GLU A 37 18.23 5.68 2.92
N GLY A 38 18.15 6.80 3.63
CA GLY A 38 17.82 8.10 3.07
C GLY A 38 17.00 8.94 4.05
N ASP A 39 16.93 10.24 3.80
CA ASP A 39 15.99 11.11 4.51
C ASP A 39 14.67 11.18 3.74
N GLY A 40 13.54 11.10 4.47
CA GLY A 40 12.20 11.28 3.90
C GLY A 40 11.48 9.97 3.57
N ASP A 41 10.79 9.95 2.43
CA ASP A 41 10.02 8.76 2.01
C ASP A 41 10.93 7.79 1.25
N ASP A 42 11.07 6.57 1.77
CA ASP A 42 11.84 5.51 1.14
C ASP A 42 11.20 5.03 -0.17
N GLU A 43 9.87 4.92 -0.17
CA GLU A 43 9.07 4.48 -1.31
C GLU A 43 7.91 5.43 -1.54
N LYS A 44 7.58 5.66 -2.82
CA LYS A 44 6.44 6.49 -3.21
C LYS A 44 5.55 5.75 -4.18
N ILE A 45 4.25 5.92 -3.98
CA ILE A 45 3.22 5.44 -4.89
C ILE A 45 2.48 6.67 -5.41
N LYS A 46 2.58 6.93 -6.71
CA LYS A 46 1.85 8.00 -7.38
C LYS A 46 0.48 7.48 -7.79
N ILE A 47 -0.57 8.24 -7.45
CA ILE A 47 -1.95 7.85 -7.71
C ILE A 47 -2.68 9.00 -8.40
N ASN A 48 -2.99 8.83 -9.68
CA ASN A 48 -3.86 9.73 -10.41
C ASN A 48 -5.33 9.30 -10.23
N LEU A 49 -5.98 9.92 -9.23
CA LEU A 49 -7.37 9.63 -8.86
C LEU A 49 -8.37 9.82 -10.02
N ALA A 50 -8.10 10.72 -10.96
CA ALA A 50 -8.97 10.98 -12.11
C ALA A 50 -8.88 9.87 -13.17
N SER A 51 -7.77 9.13 -13.21
CA SER A 51 -7.58 8.01 -14.13
C SER A 51 -8.02 6.67 -13.54
N ILE A 52 -8.36 6.60 -12.24
CA ILE A 52 -8.86 5.37 -11.63
C ILE A 52 -10.21 4.97 -12.26
N PRO A 53 -10.37 3.72 -12.74
CA PRO A 53 -11.60 3.27 -13.38
C PRO A 53 -12.82 3.37 -12.45
N ALA A 54 -14.01 3.48 -13.04
CA ALA A 54 -15.24 3.69 -12.28
C ALA A 54 -15.64 2.47 -11.43
N ASP A 55 -15.25 1.28 -11.85
CA ASP A 55 -15.44 -0.01 -11.20
C ASP A 55 -14.37 -0.32 -10.13
N VAL A 56 -13.44 0.62 -9.87
CA VAL A 56 -12.53 0.59 -8.73
C VAL A 56 -13.04 1.55 -7.66
N ASN A 57 -13.32 1.00 -6.48
CA ASN A 57 -13.88 1.74 -5.34
C ASN A 57 -12.85 2.01 -4.26
N LYS A 58 -11.75 1.24 -4.25
CA LYS A 58 -10.69 1.36 -3.25
C LYS A 58 -9.31 1.05 -3.83
N VAL A 59 -8.30 1.76 -3.36
CA VAL A 59 -6.89 1.42 -3.50
C VAL A 59 -6.36 1.10 -2.10
N ALA A 60 -6.07 -0.17 -1.83
CA ALA A 60 -5.40 -0.58 -0.61
C ALA A 60 -3.89 -0.41 -0.77
N ILE A 61 -3.24 0.25 0.19
CA ILE A 61 -1.81 0.44 0.25
C ILE A 61 -1.28 -0.48 1.34
N CYS A 62 -0.42 -1.41 0.94
CA CYS A 62 0.13 -2.41 1.83
C CYS A 62 1.65 -2.39 1.75
N ALA A 63 2.31 -2.73 2.85
CA ALA A 63 3.75 -2.96 2.89
C ALA A 63 4.02 -4.39 3.36
N ILE A 64 5.13 -4.94 2.90
CA ILE A 64 5.60 -6.27 3.29
C ILE A 64 7.09 -6.20 3.58
N ILE A 65 7.55 -6.99 4.55
CA ILE A 65 8.97 -7.23 4.76
C ILE A 65 9.37 -8.40 3.87
N TYR A 66 10.16 -8.11 2.84
CA TYR A 66 10.58 -9.11 1.87
C TYR A 66 11.38 -10.22 2.56
N GLU A 67 10.91 -11.46 2.44
CA GLU A 67 11.45 -12.63 3.15
C GLU A 67 11.49 -12.48 4.69
N GLY A 68 10.62 -11.65 5.28
CA GLY A 68 10.65 -11.32 6.72
C GLY A 68 10.66 -12.54 7.63
N GLN A 69 9.87 -13.58 7.33
CA GLN A 69 9.87 -14.83 8.10
C GLN A 69 11.23 -15.54 8.08
N ALA A 70 11.84 -15.70 6.89
CA ALA A 70 13.14 -16.34 6.75
C ALA A 70 14.27 -15.52 7.41
N ARG A 71 14.09 -14.19 7.49
CA ARG A 71 15.03 -13.25 8.09
C ARG A 71 14.75 -12.98 9.58
N ASN A 72 13.70 -13.57 10.16
CA ASN A 72 13.20 -13.28 11.51
C ASN A 72 12.90 -11.78 11.76
N GLN A 73 12.39 -11.11 10.72
CA GLN A 73 11.98 -9.71 10.72
C GLN A 73 10.46 -9.59 10.74
N ASN A 74 9.96 -8.56 11.44
CA ASN A 74 8.54 -8.19 11.49
C ASN A 74 8.39 -6.68 11.67
N PHE A 75 7.17 -6.15 11.47
CA PHE A 75 6.92 -4.72 11.61
C PHE A 75 7.13 -4.18 13.02
N GLY A 76 7.07 -5.02 14.06
CA GLY A 76 7.43 -4.63 15.43
C GLY A 76 8.92 -4.35 15.64
N GLN A 77 9.78 -4.68 14.68
CA GLN A 77 11.21 -4.36 14.69
C GLN A 77 11.56 -3.13 13.82
N VAL A 78 10.59 -2.59 13.07
CA VAL A 78 10.81 -1.45 12.18
C VAL A 78 10.55 -0.16 12.97
N GLY A 79 11.62 0.58 13.25
CA GLY A 79 11.52 1.90 13.88
C GLY A 79 11.03 2.96 12.89
N ASP A 80 10.31 3.96 13.40
CA ASP A 80 9.89 5.16 12.67
C ASP A 80 9.16 4.87 11.33
N ALA A 81 8.46 3.73 11.23
CA ALA A 81 7.64 3.43 10.07
C ALA A 81 6.46 4.40 10.00
N TYR A 82 6.20 4.98 8.83
CA TYR A 82 5.02 5.83 8.61
C TYR A 82 4.48 5.68 7.19
N ILE A 83 3.21 6.04 7.04
CA ILE A 83 2.61 6.35 5.74
C ILE A 83 2.17 7.79 5.73
N ARG A 84 2.36 8.46 4.61
CA ARG A 84 1.75 9.77 4.40
C ARG A 84 1.14 9.90 3.02
N VAL A 85 0.17 10.80 2.93
CA VAL A 85 -0.48 11.21 1.70
C VAL A 85 -0.10 12.65 1.45
N VAL A 86 0.46 12.90 0.28
CA VAL A 86 0.91 14.22 -0.13
C VAL A 86 0.14 14.62 -1.38
N ASN A 87 -0.29 15.87 -1.45
CA ASN A 87 -0.80 16.43 -2.69
C ASN A 87 0.38 16.74 -3.62
N ASP A 88 0.41 16.13 -4.80
CA ASP A 88 1.48 16.33 -5.79
C ASP A 88 1.55 17.80 -6.26
N ASN A 89 0.44 18.54 -6.23
CA ASN A 89 0.35 19.94 -6.67
C ASN A 89 0.87 20.98 -5.66
N GLY A 90 2.01 20.70 -5.02
CA GLY A 90 2.65 21.62 -4.07
C GLY A 90 3.25 20.94 -2.85
N GLU A 91 3.34 19.61 -2.86
CA GLU A 91 3.96 18.77 -1.82
C GLU A 91 3.39 18.96 -0.40
N SER A 92 2.16 19.47 -0.30
CA SER A 92 1.50 19.60 1.00
C SER A 92 1.09 18.23 1.51
N GLU A 93 1.58 17.87 2.69
CA GLU A 93 1.12 16.69 3.41
C GLU A 93 -0.36 16.87 3.79
N ILE A 94 -1.20 15.93 3.35
CA ILE A 94 -2.64 15.89 3.64
C ILE A 94 -2.87 15.09 4.92
N ALA A 95 -2.17 13.98 5.06
CA ALA A 95 -2.27 13.10 6.21
C ALA A 95 -0.96 12.34 6.39
N ARG A 96 -0.63 12.05 7.64
CA ARG A 96 0.45 11.15 8.02
C ARG A 96 -0.04 10.27 9.15
N TYR A 97 0.42 9.03 9.13
CA TYR A 97 0.17 8.06 10.17
C TYR A 97 1.46 7.34 10.48
N ASP A 98 1.97 7.57 11.68
CA ASP A 98 3.13 6.85 12.20
C ASP A 98 2.66 5.48 12.71
N LEU A 99 3.26 4.43 12.16
CA LEU A 99 2.92 3.05 12.40
C LEU A 99 3.73 2.58 13.60
N SER A 100 3.35 3.06 14.78
CA SER A 100 3.83 2.49 16.04
C SER A 100 3.06 1.19 16.31
N GLU A 101 3.37 0.12 15.58
CA GLU A 101 2.87 -1.21 15.92
C GLU A 101 3.85 -1.86 16.90
N ASP A 102 3.86 -1.35 18.15
CA ASP A 102 4.62 -1.96 19.25
C ASP A 102 4.23 -3.44 19.37
N GLY A 103 5.17 -4.33 19.03
CA GLY A 103 5.01 -5.78 19.21
C GLY A 103 4.26 -6.52 18.12
N SER A 104 4.10 -5.94 16.92
CA SER A 104 3.60 -6.71 15.78
C SER A 104 4.54 -7.83 15.39
N THR A 105 3.99 -9.03 15.24
CA THR A 105 4.75 -10.20 14.76
C THR A 105 4.59 -10.43 13.26
N GLU A 106 3.85 -9.54 12.60
CA GLU A 106 3.46 -9.73 11.21
C GLU A 106 4.50 -9.17 10.22
N THR A 107 4.58 -9.81 9.06
CA THR A 107 5.50 -9.45 7.97
C THR A 107 4.79 -8.77 6.80
N ALA A 108 3.48 -8.61 6.89
CA ALA A 108 2.64 -7.88 5.96
C ALA A 108 1.70 -6.96 6.74
N MET A 109 1.38 -5.80 6.18
CA MET A 109 0.52 -4.83 6.82
C MET A 109 -0.26 -4.03 5.79
N ILE A 110 -1.53 -3.73 6.10
CA ILE A 110 -2.32 -2.75 5.36
C ILE A 110 -2.09 -1.39 6.03
N PHE A 111 -1.31 -0.53 5.37
CA PHE A 111 -0.96 0.79 5.91
C PHE A 111 -2.15 1.73 5.85
N GLY A 112 -2.86 1.73 4.72
CA GLY A 112 -4.01 2.59 4.53
C GLY A 112 -4.79 2.25 3.27
N GLU A 113 -5.86 3.00 3.06
CA GLU A 113 -6.69 2.86 1.88
C GLU A 113 -7.17 4.23 1.39
N LEU A 114 -7.16 4.41 0.07
CA LEU A 114 -7.95 5.42 -0.60
C LEU A 114 -9.27 4.79 -1.03
N TYR A 115 -10.40 5.42 -0.74
CA TYR A 115 -11.71 4.89 -1.07
C TYR A 115 -12.65 5.98 -1.57
N ARG A 116 -13.56 5.59 -2.47
CA ARG A 116 -14.65 6.47 -2.93
C ARG A 116 -15.69 6.62 -1.84
N HIS A 117 -16.11 7.84 -1.57
CA HIS A 117 -17.16 8.18 -0.63
C HIS A 117 -17.94 9.39 -1.13
N SER A 118 -19.22 9.21 -1.44
CA SER A 118 -20.11 10.29 -1.92
C SER A 118 -19.59 11.03 -3.17
N GLY A 119 -18.88 10.32 -4.05
CA GLY A 119 -18.32 10.87 -5.29
C GLY A 119 -16.87 11.35 -5.19
N ASP A 120 -16.36 11.55 -3.97
CA ASP A 120 -14.99 11.99 -3.71
C ASP A 120 -14.09 10.84 -3.26
N TRP A 121 -12.77 11.04 -3.34
CA TRP A 121 -11.78 10.14 -2.74
C TRP A 121 -11.43 10.59 -1.33
N LYS A 122 -11.38 9.64 -0.41
CA LYS A 122 -10.92 9.84 0.97
C LYS A 122 -9.78 8.89 1.29
N PHE A 123 -8.88 9.33 2.16
CA PHE A 123 -7.86 8.48 2.74
C PHE A 123 -8.28 8.02 4.14
N ARG A 124 -7.96 6.76 4.47
CA ARG A 124 -8.05 6.20 5.81
C ARG A 124 -6.76 5.45 6.12
N ALA A 125 -6.07 5.86 7.18
CA ALA A 125 -5.01 5.04 7.77
C ALA A 125 -5.65 3.80 8.41
N VAL A 126 -5.03 2.63 8.20
CA VAL A 126 -5.53 1.35 8.69
C VAL A 126 -4.58 0.78 9.75
N GLY A 127 -3.29 0.65 9.43
CA GLY A 127 -2.28 0.14 10.37
C GLY A 127 -2.63 -1.24 10.91
N GLN A 128 -2.95 -2.19 10.03
CA GLN A 128 -3.35 -3.55 10.42
C GLN A 128 -2.38 -4.58 9.89
N GLY A 129 -1.66 -5.26 10.79
CA GLY A 129 -0.86 -6.44 10.47
C GLY A 129 -1.68 -7.58 9.84
N PHE A 130 -1.06 -8.34 8.93
CA PHE A 130 -1.66 -9.43 8.20
C PHE A 130 -0.83 -10.71 8.33
N SER A 131 -1.46 -11.76 8.85
CA SER A 131 -0.77 -13.01 9.12
C SER A 131 -0.45 -13.81 7.86
N GLY A 132 0.78 -14.32 7.83
CA GLY A 132 1.30 -15.17 6.76
C GLY A 132 1.94 -14.43 5.58
N GLY A 133 2.10 -13.11 5.67
CA GLY A 133 2.89 -12.33 4.70
C GLY A 133 2.15 -12.02 3.39
N LEU A 134 2.94 -11.80 2.33
CA LEU A 134 2.42 -11.31 1.04
C LEU A 134 1.37 -12.25 0.40
N GLY A 135 1.62 -13.55 0.39
CA GLY A 135 0.74 -14.51 -0.30
C GLY A 135 -0.69 -14.49 0.24
N PRO A 136 -0.90 -14.74 1.55
CA PRO A 136 -2.21 -14.64 2.18
C PRO A 136 -2.86 -13.25 2.05
N LEU A 137 -2.08 -12.17 2.17
CA LEU A 137 -2.58 -10.80 1.98
C LEU A 137 -3.11 -10.61 0.54
N ALA A 138 -2.33 -10.98 -0.47
CA ALA A 138 -2.70 -10.86 -1.88
C ALA A 138 -3.93 -11.74 -2.21
N ALA A 139 -3.96 -12.98 -1.72
CA ALA A 139 -5.09 -13.89 -1.87
C ALA A 139 -6.38 -13.35 -1.20
N SER A 140 -6.24 -12.63 -0.07
CA SER A 140 -7.37 -11.95 0.59
C SER A 140 -8.04 -10.92 -0.32
N TYR A 141 -7.28 -10.31 -1.22
CA TYR A 141 -7.77 -9.41 -2.27
C TYR A 141 -8.07 -10.12 -3.61
N GLY A 142 -7.93 -11.44 -3.69
CA GLY A 142 -8.26 -12.22 -4.89
C GLY A 142 -7.18 -12.22 -5.97
N VAL A 143 -5.94 -11.86 -5.63
CA VAL A 143 -4.79 -12.02 -6.52
C VAL A 143 -4.42 -13.50 -6.60
N ASN A 144 -4.14 -13.99 -7.79
CA ASN A 144 -3.52 -15.31 -7.98
C ASN A 144 -2.00 -15.14 -7.85
N VAL A 145 -1.45 -15.64 -6.73
CA VAL A 145 0.00 -15.61 -6.41
C VAL A 145 0.65 -16.97 -6.59
#